data_AF-U4UVT7-F1
#
_entry.id   AF-U4UVT7-F1
#
_cell.length_a   1.000
_cell.length_b   1.000
_cell.length_c   1.000
_cell.angle_alpha   90.00
_cell.angle_beta   90.00
_cell.angle_gamma   90.00
#
_symmetry.space_group_name_H-M   'P 1'
#
loop_
_entity.id
_entity.type
_entity.pdbx_description
1 polymer ?
#
loop_
_entity_poly.entity_id
_entity_poly.type
_entity_poly.pdbx_seq_one_letter_code
_entity_poly.pdbx_strand_id
1 'polypeptide(L)'
;MLFWGDMSDQRTYLANLALHLCLIDPKTFGGIVLKTGAGSHMDRVRSVLSHSELGSKIINPSMDVSDLIGGIDPIESLTAGKLIHKSGVLSRSGWNVLVMAERLPRQSAALIAQHMDTNQTDPFCIFDESEPNEENQLGALNERMAFFFDLNNLRHDEFSVDITPISSVGRELPELSPDQQTMIVSVALQFGIFSLRPIAMVQRAAQYLCLLDGRDTVLQDNIDTAAQLIYAHRATSIPAEDDPTEPQNEPTEPNGPQDSSAQNDTLDLPEDLVIEAVKAILPKDILNQITAKKSAKVKSNGDGFGLAQKSALRGRPLPALIGRPNDQARIDILSSLRTAAPWQKLRRSQSSSDARIIIFPSDLHIQRFQNRSERVVIFSVDASGSSAMNRLGEAKGAVELMLAQAYSKRDYVALIGFRDGRADILLPPTRSLVQAKKISQHLPRVVELRWQWE
;
A
#
# COMPACT_ATOMS: atom_id res chain seq x y z
N MET A 1 3.37 36.82 -1.86
CA MET A 1 2.28 37.33 -2.72
C MET A 1 1.98 36.23 -3.73
N LEU A 2 1.18 35.24 -3.33
CA LEU A 2 0.93 34.03 -4.12
C LEU A 2 -0.27 34.29 -5.04
N PHE A 3 0.03 34.36 -6.33
CA PHE A 3 -0.91 34.53 -7.42
C PHE A 3 -1.81 33.30 -7.54
N TRP A 4 -3.11 33.54 -7.68
CA TRP A 4 -4.07 32.57 -8.18
C TRP A 4 -3.79 32.37 -9.68
N GLY A 5 -2.92 31.42 -9.99
CA GLY A 5 -2.69 30.91 -11.36
C GLY A 5 -3.76 29.90 -11.75
N ASP A 6 -3.83 29.59 -13.04
CA ASP A 6 -4.74 28.59 -13.62
C ASP A 6 -4.60 27.24 -12.88
N MET A 7 -5.67 26.46 -12.76
CA MET A 7 -5.67 25.21 -11.95
C MET A 7 -4.58 24.20 -12.36
N SER A 8 -4.10 24.30 -13.61
CA SER A 8 -2.96 23.54 -14.15
C SER A 8 -1.62 23.95 -13.50
N ASP A 9 -1.38 25.25 -13.32
CA ASP A 9 -0.16 25.80 -12.71
C ASP A 9 -0.03 25.34 -11.25
N GLN A 10 -1.15 25.30 -10.53
CA GLN A 10 -1.16 24.85 -9.13
C GLN A 10 -0.81 23.36 -8.99
N ARG A 11 -1.33 22.48 -9.87
CA ARG A 11 -0.99 21.05 -9.82
C ARG A 11 0.47 20.79 -10.15
N THR A 12 1.00 21.47 -11.16
CA THR A 12 2.41 21.38 -11.54
C THR A 12 3.32 21.87 -10.42
N TYR A 13 2.96 23.00 -9.78
CA TYR A 13 3.67 23.50 -8.60
C TYR A 13 3.69 22.47 -7.44
N LEU A 14 2.54 21.94 -7.07
CA LEU A 14 2.42 20.96 -5.99
C LEU A 14 3.17 19.65 -6.29
N ALA A 15 3.19 19.20 -7.54
CA ALA A 15 3.96 18.02 -7.95
C ALA A 15 5.47 18.24 -7.82
N ASN A 16 5.97 19.41 -8.21
CA ASN A 16 7.39 19.75 -8.04
C ASN A 16 7.76 19.88 -6.55
N LEU A 17 6.89 20.50 -5.75
CA LEU A 17 7.05 20.58 -4.30
C LEU A 17 7.14 19.19 -3.66
N ALA A 18 6.27 18.26 -4.05
CA ALA A 18 6.31 16.87 -3.61
C ALA A 18 7.62 16.16 -4.01
N LEU A 19 8.13 16.39 -5.22
CA LEU A 19 9.42 15.84 -5.67
C LEU A 19 10.60 16.40 -4.83
N HIS A 20 10.59 17.69 -4.50
CA HIS A 20 11.60 18.27 -3.63
C HIS A 20 11.53 17.71 -2.21
N LEU A 21 10.34 17.57 -1.63
CA LEU A 21 10.17 16.95 -0.30
C LEU A 21 10.71 15.52 -0.29
N CYS A 22 10.42 14.74 -1.34
CA CYS A 22 10.97 13.40 -1.54
C CYS A 22 12.50 13.39 -1.58
N LEU A 23 13.15 14.38 -2.20
CA LEU A 23 14.61 14.50 -2.23
C LEU A 23 15.21 14.84 -0.87
N ILE A 24 14.52 15.68 -0.09
CA ILE A 24 15.02 16.13 1.22
C ILE A 24 14.94 15.02 2.26
N ASP A 25 13.80 14.32 2.34
CA ASP A 25 13.57 13.26 3.34
C ASP A 25 12.92 12.02 2.70
N PRO A 26 13.67 11.26 1.88
CA PRO A 26 13.13 10.10 1.20
C PRO A 26 12.68 9.00 2.17
N LYS A 27 13.19 8.99 3.40
CA LYS A 27 12.80 8.00 4.41
C LYS A 27 11.40 8.29 4.97
N THR A 28 11.08 9.55 5.26
CA THR A 28 9.74 9.90 5.74
C THR A 28 8.71 9.85 4.62
N PHE A 29 9.03 10.41 3.45
CA PHE A 29 8.04 10.53 2.38
C PHE A 29 7.95 9.31 1.48
N GLY A 30 9.01 8.53 1.38
CA GLY A 30 9.09 7.36 0.53
C GLY A 30 9.15 7.69 -0.95
N GLY A 31 8.12 8.36 -1.48
CA GLY A 31 8.02 8.68 -2.89
C GLY A 31 6.71 9.30 -3.32
N ILE A 32 6.61 9.48 -4.64
CA ILE A 32 5.47 10.01 -5.37
C ILE A 32 4.91 8.95 -6.31
N VAL A 33 3.59 8.84 -6.36
CA VAL A 33 2.87 8.04 -7.35
C VAL A 33 2.26 8.97 -8.40
N LEU A 34 2.59 8.74 -9.66
CA LEU A 34 2.06 9.46 -10.81
C LEU A 34 1.17 8.51 -11.62
N LYS A 35 -0.15 8.75 -11.59
CA LYS A 35 -1.08 8.02 -12.45
C LYS A 35 -1.11 8.69 -13.82
N THR A 36 -0.76 7.96 -14.87
CA THR A 36 -0.70 8.50 -16.24
C THR A 36 -0.84 7.39 -17.26
N GLY A 37 -1.78 7.53 -18.19
CA GLY A 37 -1.85 6.69 -19.40
C GLY A 37 -0.99 7.22 -20.56
N ALA A 38 -0.41 8.41 -20.43
CA ALA A 38 0.40 9.05 -21.46
C ALA A 38 1.90 8.81 -21.26
N GLY A 39 2.55 8.18 -22.24
CA GLY A 39 4.00 7.93 -22.22
C GLY A 39 4.84 9.20 -22.16
N SER A 40 4.34 10.33 -22.72
CA SER A 40 5.06 11.61 -22.73
C SER A 40 5.32 12.20 -21.34
N HIS A 41 4.39 12.05 -20.40
CA HIS A 41 4.60 12.48 -19.02
C HIS A 41 5.70 11.66 -18.35
N MET A 42 5.62 10.33 -18.50
CA MET A 42 6.60 9.40 -17.96
C MET A 42 8.00 9.68 -18.55
N ASP A 43 8.11 9.85 -19.86
CA ASP A 43 9.39 10.12 -20.53
C ASP A 43 10.01 11.43 -20.06
N ARG A 44 9.20 12.49 -19.88
CA ARG A 44 9.66 13.77 -19.35
C ARG A 44 10.20 13.63 -17.93
N VAL A 45 9.43 13.02 -17.03
CA VAL A 45 9.85 12.81 -15.63
C VAL A 45 11.12 11.94 -15.59
N ARG A 46 11.14 10.81 -16.31
CA ARG A 46 12.29 9.90 -16.36
C ARG A 46 13.55 10.60 -16.87
N SER A 47 13.42 11.40 -17.92
CA SER A 47 14.54 12.19 -18.46
C SER A 47 15.09 13.14 -17.41
N VAL A 48 14.23 13.86 -16.69
CA VAL A 48 14.67 14.78 -15.64
C VAL A 48 15.33 14.04 -14.47
N LEU A 49 14.71 12.96 -13.97
CA LEU A 49 15.26 12.14 -12.88
C LEU A 49 16.62 11.52 -13.26
N SER A 50 16.81 11.06 -14.50
CA SER A 50 18.07 10.44 -14.93
C SER A 50 19.23 11.42 -15.03
N HIS A 51 18.95 12.70 -15.30
CA HIS A 51 19.96 13.76 -15.37
C HIS A 51 20.15 14.50 -14.03
N SER A 52 19.43 14.09 -12.99
CA SER A 52 19.63 14.60 -11.63
C SER A 52 20.98 14.16 -11.05
N GLU A 53 21.47 14.86 -10.04
CA GLU A 53 22.70 14.49 -9.33
C GLU A 53 22.63 13.10 -8.69
N LEU A 54 21.44 12.68 -8.23
CA LEU A 54 21.21 11.34 -7.68
C LEU A 54 21.25 10.25 -8.77
N GLY A 55 20.99 10.61 -10.02
CA GLY A 55 20.66 9.69 -11.09
C GLY A 55 19.35 8.93 -10.84
N SER A 56 19.07 7.93 -11.68
CA SER A 56 17.87 7.10 -11.52
C SER A 56 18.12 5.65 -11.91
N LYS A 57 17.31 4.75 -11.33
CA LYS A 57 17.31 3.32 -11.61
C LYS A 57 15.89 2.84 -11.85
N ILE A 58 15.70 2.10 -12.94
CA ILE A 58 14.39 1.60 -13.34
C ILE A 58 14.15 0.26 -12.65
N ILE A 59 13.02 0.15 -11.97
CA ILE A 59 12.46 -1.08 -11.43
C ILE A 59 11.30 -1.47 -12.33
N ASN A 60 11.30 -2.71 -12.82
CA ASN A 60 10.20 -3.22 -13.63
C ASN A 60 9.47 -4.36 -12.88
N PRO A 61 8.18 -4.59 -13.17
CA PRO A 61 7.40 -5.64 -12.50
C PRO A 61 7.91 -7.06 -12.76
N SER A 62 8.59 -7.26 -13.90
CA SER A 62 9.16 -8.55 -14.30
C SER A 62 10.49 -8.90 -13.64
N MET A 63 11.05 -8.01 -12.81
CA MET A 63 12.31 -8.27 -12.11
C MET A 63 12.14 -9.42 -11.12
N ASP A 64 13.07 -10.36 -11.18
CA ASP A 64 13.17 -11.41 -10.18
C ASP A 64 13.55 -10.81 -8.83
N VAL A 65 13.15 -11.50 -7.76
CA VAL A 65 13.44 -11.10 -6.37
C VAL A 65 14.95 -10.88 -6.16
N SER A 66 15.80 -11.75 -6.69
CA SER A 66 17.26 -11.63 -6.59
C SER A 66 17.82 -10.41 -7.30
N ASP A 67 17.21 -9.96 -8.40
CA ASP A 67 17.62 -8.71 -9.05
C ASP A 67 17.14 -7.50 -8.25
N LEU A 68 16.00 -7.59 -7.56
CA LEU A 68 15.43 -6.49 -6.78
C LEU A 68 16.19 -6.25 -5.47
N ILE A 69 16.29 -7.28 -4.61
CA ILE A 69 16.89 -7.19 -3.26
C ILE A 69 18.36 -7.65 -3.22
N GLY A 70 18.85 -8.28 -4.28
CA GLY A 70 20.14 -8.96 -4.28
C GLY A 70 19.99 -10.43 -3.90
N GLY A 71 21.01 -11.21 -4.17
CA GLY A 71 20.98 -12.65 -3.95
C GLY A 71 22.21 -13.33 -4.50
N ILE A 72 22.16 -14.65 -4.58
CA ILE A 72 23.23 -15.43 -5.20
C ILE A 72 23.10 -15.30 -6.73
N ASP A 73 24.20 -15.06 -7.44
CA ASP A 73 24.23 -15.22 -8.90
C ASP A 73 24.59 -16.67 -9.23
N PRO A 74 23.61 -17.52 -9.57
CA PRO A 74 23.84 -18.95 -9.76
C PRO A 74 24.72 -19.23 -10.99
N ILE A 75 24.66 -18.39 -12.02
CA ILE A 75 25.40 -18.59 -13.27
C ILE A 75 26.87 -18.29 -13.01
N GLU A 76 27.15 -17.13 -12.42
CA GLU A 76 28.52 -16.74 -12.08
C GLU A 76 29.10 -17.69 -11.03
N SER A 77 28.31 -18.08 -10.03
CA SER A 77 28.74 -19.02 -8.99
C SER A 77 29.12 -20.39 -9.55
N LEU A 78 28.29 -20.96 -10.44
CA LEU A 78 28.57 -22.25 -11.08
C LEU A 78 29.78 -22.17 -12.02
N THR A 79 29.96 -21.03 -12.71
CA THR A 79 31.09 -20.82 -13.62
C THR A 79 32.40 -20.64 -12.87
N ALA A 80 32.39 -19.88 -11.76
CA ALA A 80 33.58 -19.60 -10.96
C ALA A 80 33.90 -20.71 -9.94
N GLY A 81 32.97 -21.63 -9.67
CA GLY A 81 33.14 -22.70 -8.69
C GLY A 81 33.15 -22.23 -7.23
N LYS A 82 32.70 -21.00 -6.96
CA LYS A 82 32.57 -20.40 -5.62
C LYS A 82 31.26 -19.61 -5.54
N LEU A 83 30.72 -19.42 -4.34
CA LEU A 83 29.49 -18.66 -4.15
C LEU A 83 29.73 -17.17 -4.44
N ILE A 84 28.95 -16.60 -5.36
CA ILE A 84 29.01 -15.19 -5.75
C ILE A 84 27.66 -14.55 -5.44
N HIS A 85 27.69 -13.44 -4.71
CA HIS A 85 26.52 -12.62 -4.38
C HIS A 85 26.49 -11.37 -5.24
N LYS A 86 25.31 -11.03 -5.74
CA LYS A 86 25.05 -9.83 -6.52
C LYS A 86 24.16 -8.88 -5.71
N SER A 87 24.53 -7.61 -5.72
CA SER A 87 23.74 -6.55 -5.09
C SER A 87 22.47 -6.26 -5.92
N GLY A 88 21.35 -6.09 -5.24
CA GLY A 88 20.06 -5.79 -5.86
C GLY A 88 20.03 -4.43 -6.56
N VAL A 89 18.90 -4.13 -7.19
CA VAL A 89 18.63 -2.78 -7.70
C VAL A 89 18.34 -1.83 -6.55
N LEU A 90 17.63 -2.27 -5.50
CA LEU A 90 17.24 -1.40 -4.38
C LEU A 90 18.41 -0.88 -3.54
N SER A 91 19.54 -1.61 -3.51
CA SER A 91 20.74 -1.21 -2.77
C SER A 91 21.61 -0.18 -3.50
N ARG A 92 21.34 0.11 -4.78
CA ARG A 92 22.07 1.11 -5.56
C ARG A 92 21.54 2.50 -5.21
N SER A 93 22.39 3.51 -5.26
CA SER A 93 21.94 4.90 -5.10
C SER A 93 21.13 5.40 -6.31
N GLY A 94 20.26 6.37 -6.09
CA GLY A 94 19.51 7.07 -7.14
C GLY A 94 17.99 6.88 -7.07
N TRP A 95 17.24 7.69 -7.81
CA TRP A 95 15.77 7.61 -7.84
C TRP A 95 15.29 6.20 -8.21
N ASN A 96 14.45 5.62 -7.34
CA ASN A 96 13.81 4.33 -7.59
C ASN A 96 12.59 4.54 -8.50
N VAL A 97 12.78 4.35 -9.80
CA VAL A 97 11.72 4.59 -10.80
C VAL A 97 10.98 3.28 -11.09
N LEU A 98 9.79 3.10 -10.54
CA LEU A 98 8.95 1.94 -10.80
C LEU A 98 8.00 2.24 -11.97
N VAL A 99 8.12 1.49 -13.06
CA VAL A 99 7.20 1.57 -14.21
C VAL A 99 6.15 0.47 -14.16
N MET A 100 5.01 0.66 -14.83
CA MET A 100 3.93 -0.33 -14.94
C MET A 100 3.52 -0.88 -13.56
N ALA A 101 3.37 0.00 -12.57
CA ALA A 101 3.18 -0.37 -11.17
C ALA A 101 1.93 -1.22 -10.93
N GLU A 102 0.91 -1.10 -11.79
CA GLU A 102 -0.32 -1.90 -11.77
C GLU A 102 -0.05 -3.40 -11.98
N ARG A 103 1.09 -3.75 -12.58
CA ARG A 103 1.52 -5.13 -12.80
C ARG A 103 2.49 -5.64 -11.75
N LEU A 104 2.83 -4.82 -10.73
CA LEU A 104 3.80 -5.20 -9.72
C LEU A 104 3.29 -6.40 -8.90
N PRO A 105 4.04 -7.52 -8.84
CA PRO A 105 3.65 -8.65 -8.00
C PRO A 105 3.56 -8.24 -6.53
N ARG A 106 2.54 -8.73 -5.80
CA ARG A 106 2.35 -8.45 -4.36
C ARG A 106 3.59 -8.77 -3.52
N GLN A 107 4.33 -9.81 -3.90
CA GLN A 107 5.58 -10.19 -3.24
C GLN A 107 6.66 -9.11 -3.41
N SER A 108 6.85 -8.61 -4.64
CA SER A 108 7.80 -7.53 -4.92
C SER A 108 7.41 -6.25 -4.20
N ALA A 109 6.11 -5.90 -4.19
CA ALA A 109 5.59 -4.77 -3.43
C ALA A 109 5.90 -4.89 -1.93
N ALA A 110 5.72 -6.08 -1.34
CA ALA A 110 6.05 -6.33 0.07
C ALA A 110 7.56 -6.22 0.37
N LEU A 111 8.42 -6.69 -0.54
CA LEU A 111 9.88 -6.58 -0.39
C LEU A 111 10.36 -5.13 -0.51
N ILE A 112 9.82 -4.35 -1.44
CA ILE A 112 10.11 -2.91 -1.55
C ILE A 112 9.63 -2.21 -0.27
N ALA A 113 8.40 -2.51 0.18
CA ALA A 113 7.85 -1.95 1.42
C ALA A 113 8.73 -2.26 2.63
N GLN A 114 9.20 -3.50 2.76
CA GLN A 114 10.13 -3.90 3.81
C GLN A 114 11.47 -3.17 3.71
N HIS A 115 12.01 -3.03 2.49
CA HIS A 115 13.26 -2.30 2.26
C HIS A 115 13.14 -0.83 2.71
N MET A 116 12.02 -0.18 2.39
CA MET A 116 11.70 1.19 2.83
C MET A 116 11.63 1.34 4.34
N ASP A 117 11.08 0.36 5.04
CA ASP A 117 10.98 0.44 6.50
C ASP A 117 12.32 0.19 7.21
N THR A 118 13.19 -0.66 6.62
CA THR A 118 14.37 -1.20 7.30
C THR A 118 15.66 -0.45 6.98
N ASN A 119 15.81 0.06 5.75
CA ASN A 119 17.06 0.66 5.27
C ASN A 119 16.91 2.18 5.12
N GLN A 120 18.03 2.86 4.90
CA GLN A 120 17.98 4.16 4.24
C GLN A 120 17.62 3.93 2.78
N THR A 121 16.66 4.69 2.27
CA THR A 121 16.19 4.54 0.90
C THR A 121 16.25 5.85 0.18
N ASP A 122 16.57 5.78 -1.11
CA ASP A 122 16.39 6.89 -2.03
C ASP A 122 14.92 7.06 -2.41
N PRO A 123 14.52 8.24 -2.91
CA PRO A 123 13.14 8.52 -3.22
C PRO A 123 12.60 7.62 -4.34
N PHE A 124 11.32 7.25 -4.22
CA PHE A 124 10.58 6.49 -5.22
C PHE A 124 9.78 7.42 -6.13
N CYS A 125 9.80 7.14 -7.42
CA CYS A 125 8.87 7.69 -8.40
C CYS A 125 8.15 6.52 -9.07
N ILE A 126 6.86 6.40 -8.82
CA ILE A 126 6.06 5.26 -9.27
C ILE A 126 5.12 5.73 -10.36
N PHE A 127 5.17 5.08 -11.52
CA PHE A 127 4.20 5.26 -12.60
C PHE A 127 3.12 4.19 -12.52
N ASP A 128 1.88 4.63 -12.31
CA ASP A 128 0.69 3.81 -12.39
C ASP A 128 0.03 4.07 -13.75
N GLU A 129 0.14 3.10 -14.65
CA GLU A 129 -0.39 3.17 -16.02
C GLU A 129 -1.77 2.50 -16.13
N SER A 130 -2.41 2.19 -15.00
CA SER A 130 -3.76 1.62 -14.99
C SER A 130 -4.80 2.62 -15.49
N GLU A 131 -5.89 2.09 -16.05
CA GLU A 131 -7.03 2.87 -16.52
C GLU A 131 -7.56 3.81 -15.41
N PRO A 132 -8.13 4.99 -15.74
CA PRO A 132 -8.54 5.99 -14.74
C PRO A 132 -9.42 5.44 -13.61
N ASN A 133 -10.27 4.47 -13.93
CA ASN A 133 -11.21 3.85 -12.99
C ASN A 133 -10.70 2.54 -12.36
N GLU A 134 -9.51 2.09 -12.73
CA GLU A 134 -8.89 0.90 -12.17
C GLU A 134 -8.11 1.28 -10.90
N GLU A 135 -8.29 0.48 -9.85
CA GLU A 135 -7.66 0.72 -8.56
C GLU A 135 -6.18 0.37 -8.62
N ASN A 136 -5.35 1.26 -8.07
CA ASN A 136 -3.92 1.03 -7.99
C ASN A 136 -3.61 -0.19 -7.08
N GLN A 137 -2.91 -1.19 -7.65
CA GLN A 137 -2.56 -2.45 -6.99
C GLN A 137 -1.26 -2.42 -6.16
N LEU A 138 -0.74 -1.23 -5.82
CA LEU A 138 0.48 -1.04 -5.03
C LEU A 138 0.45 -1.70 -3.63
N GLY A 139 -0.74 -1.99 -3.09
CA GLY A 139 -0.90 -2.77 -1.85
C GLY A 139 -0.14 -2.16 -0.68
N ALA A 140 0.86 -2.89 -0.15
CA ALA A 140 1.67 -2.45 0.99
C ALA A 140 2.46 -1.15 0.72
N LEU A 141 2.71 -0.78 -0.54
CA LEU A 141 3.43 0.45 -0.88
C LEU A 141 2.57 1.70 -0.71
N ASN A 142 1.23 1.59 -0.82
CA ASN A 142 0.35 2.76 -0.75
C ASN A 142 0.54 3.54 0.54
N GLU A 143 0.69 2.89 1.69
CA GLU A 143 0.91 3.56 2.98
C GLU A 143 2.28 4.23 3.09
N ARG A 144 3.25 3.84 2.27
CA ARG A 144 4.64 4.33 2.31
C ARG A 144 4.89 5.46 1.32
N MET A 145 4.00 5.68 0.35
CA MET A 145 4.10 6.75 -0.64
C MET A 145 3.37 8.01 -0.16
N ALA A 146 4.10 9.04 0.23
CA ALA A 146 3.49 10.27 0.74
C ALA A 146 2.60 10.98 -0.28
N PHE A 147 2.94 10.93 -1.57
CA PHE A 147 2.30 11.77 -2.58
C PHE A 147 1.66 10.97 -3.70
N PHE A 148 0.54 11.47 -4.23
CA PHE A 148 -0.17 10.91 -5.38
C PHE A 148 -0.69 12.02 -6.28
N PHE A 149 -0.44 11.92 -7.59
CA PHE A 149 -0.94 12.85 -8.59
C PHE A 149 -1.51 12.11 -9.78
N ASP A 150 -2.70 12.53 -10.22
CA ASP A 150 -3.32 12.06 -11.45
C ASP A 150 -3.04 13.07 -12.58
N LEU A 151 -2.23 12.63 -13.55
CA LEU A 151 -1.81 13.43 -14.70
C LEU A 151 -2.68 13.20 -15.94
N ASN A 152 -3.71 12.34 -15.88
CA ASN A 152 -4.52 12.00 -17.06
C ASN A 152 -5.30 13.18 -17.64
N ASN A 153 -5.59 14.20 -16.83
CA ASN A 153 -6.31 15.41 -17.22
C ASN A 153 -5.40 16.63 -17.48
N LEU A 154 -4.08 16.44 -17.49
CA LEU A 154 -3.11 17.49 -17.79
C LEU A 154 -2.50 17.23 -19.17
N ARG A 155 -2.28 18.30 -19.94
CA ARG A 155 -1.54 18.16 -21.19
C ARG A 155 -0.04 18.04 -20.90
N HIS A 156 0.68 17.36 -21.79
CA HIS A 156 2.10 17.11 -21.60
C HIS A 156 2.97 18.38 -21.59
N ASP A 157 2.50 19.45 -22.20
CA ASP A 157 3.16 20.76 -22.27
C ASP A 157 2.88 21.61 -21.04
N GLU A 158 1.74 21.42 -20.38
CA GLU A 158 1.34 22.06 -19.12
C GLU A 158 2.07 21.48 -17.90
N PHE A 159 2.63 20.27 -18.00
CA PHE A 159 3.36 19.61 -16.92
C PHE A 159 4.88 19.75 -17.06
N SER A 160 5.48 20.59 -16.22
CA SER A 160 6.94 20.76 -16.12
C SER A 160 7.49 20.16 -14.83
N VAL A 161 8.62 19.46 -14.93
CA VAL A 161 9.28 18.84 -13.79
C VAL A 161 10.55 19.61 -13.47
N ASP A 162 10.65 20.09 -12.24
CA ASP A 162 11.85 20.69 -11.66
C ASP A 162 12.20 19.95 -10.37
N ILE A 163 13.46 19.55 -10.27
CA ILE A 163 14.04 18.83 -9.13
C ILE A 163 15.39 19.41 -8.76
N THR A 164 15.68 20.64 -9.20
CA THR A 164 16.90 21.34 -8.81
C THR A 164 17.01 21.36 -7.28
N PRO A 165 18.13 20.87 -6.71
CA PRO A 165 18.25 20.78 -5.26
C PRO A 165 18.05 22.15 -4.61
N ILE A 166 17.01 22.29 -3.80
CA ILE A 166 16.81 23.50 -3.02
C ILE A 166 17.75 23.40 -1.83
N SER A 167 18.70 24.34 -1.74
CA SER A 167 19.69 24.37 -0.66
C SER A 167 19.02 24.73 0.66
N SER A 168 18.57 23.71 1.40
CA SER A 168 18.05 23.84 2.77
C SER A 168 19.06 23.35 3.82
N VAL A 169 20.33 23.27 3.44
CA VAL A 169 21.40 22.58 4.17
C VAL A 169 21.60 23.17 5.57
N GLY A 170 21.40 22.32 6.58
CA GLY A 170 21.90 22.53 7.94
C GLY A 170 21.05 23.38 8.88
N ARG A 171 19.83 23.76 8.50
CA ARG A 171 18.88 24.41 9.42
C ARG A 171 18.09 23.37 10.20
N GLU A 172 17.88 23.64 11.48
CA GLU A 172 17.06 22.80 12.37
C GLU A 172 15.60 22.85 11.94
N LEU A 173 14.91 21.70 12.00
CA LEU A 173 13.50 21.62 11.63
C LEU A 173 12.68 22.38 12.68
N PRO A 174 11.80 23.32 12.27
CA PRO A 174 10.96 24.05 13.22
C PRO A 174 10.00 23.08 13.92
N GLU A 175 9.80 23.26 15.22
CA GLU A 175 8.88 22.41 15.98
C GLU A 175 7.41 22.80 15.73
N LEU A 176 6.53 21.80 15.73
CA LEU A 176 5.08 21.99 15.71
C LEU A 176 4.57 22.10 17.14
N SER A 177 3.66 23.04 17.41
CA SER A 177 3.02 23.15 18.72
C SER A 177 2.13 21.93 19.04
N PRO A 178 1.87 21.62 20.31
CA PRO A 178 0.93 20.56 20.69
C PRO A 178 -0.47 20.74 20.09
N ASP A 179 -0.92 21.99 19.95
CA ASP A 179 -2.22 22.33 19.36
C ASP A 179 -2.23 22.01 17.86
N GLN A 180 -1.17 22.36 17.13
CA GLN A 180 -1.01 22.00 15.72
C GLN A 180 -0.97 20.49 15.52
N GLN A 181 -0.26 19.75 16.40
CA GLN A 181 -0.24 18.29 16.34
C GLN A 181 -1.62 17.68 16.58
N THR A 182 -2.38 18.21 17.55
CA THR A 182 -3.74 17.78 17.86
C THR A 182 -4.68 18.01 16.69
N MET A 183 -4.61 19.19 16.07
CA MET A 183 -5.35 19.55 14.85
C MET A 183 -5.05 18.57 13.70
N ILE A 184 -3.77 18.32 13.40
CA ILE A 184 -3.36 17.41 12.31
C ILE A 184 -3.92 15.99 12.52
N VAL A 185 -4.00 15.52 13.77
CA VAL A 185 -4.60 14.23 14.13
C VAL A 185 -6.12 14.26 14.01
N SER A 186 -6.78 15.33 14.50
CA SER A 186 -8.23 15.51 14.39
C SER A 186 -8.68 15.43 12.93
N VAL A 187 -8.06 16.23 12.06
CA VAL A 187 -8.35 16.25 10.62
C VAL A 187 -8.16 14.88 9.98
N ALA A 188 -7.10 14.15 10.33
CA ALA A 188 -6.87 12.80 9.82
C ALA A 188 -8.03 11.85 10.16
N LEU A 189 -8.52 11.90 11.41
CA LEU A 189 -9.64 11.08 11.87
C LEU A 189 -10.92 11.40 11.11
N GLN A 190 -11.20 12.67 10.85
CA GLN A 190 -12.40 13.09 10.11
C GLN A 190 -12.39 12.59 8.65
N PHE A 191 -11.21 12.55 8.00
CA PHE A 191 -11.05 11.93 6.67
C PHE A 191 -10.98 10.39 6.69
N GLY A 192 -11.11 9.76 7.87
CA GLY A 192 -11.05 8.31 8.03
C GLY A 192 -9.64 7.73 7.86
N ILE A 193 -8.61 8.49 8.21
CA ILE A 193 -7.20 8.10 8.16
C ILE A 193 -6.76 7.71 9.58
N PHE A 194 -6.69 6.40 9.84
CA PHE A 194 -6.35 5.85 11.16
C PHE A 194 -4.88 5.45 11.32
N SER A 195 -4.08 5.58 10.25
CA SER A 195 -2.65 5.27 10.28
C SER A 195 -1.86 6.47 10.79
N LEU A 196 -0.92 6.22 11.70
CA LEU A 196 0.00 7.26 12.20
C LEU A 196 1.03 7.71 11.16
N ARG A 197 1.25 6.91 10.11
CA ARG A 197 2.29 7.21 9.11
C ARG A 197 1.95 8.45 8.28
N PRO A 198 0.75 8.58 7.69
CA PRO A 198 0.32 9.83 7.05
C PRO A 198 0.39 11.05 7.98
N ILE A 199 0.04 10.89 9.25
CA ILE A 199 0.11 11.97 10.26
C ILE A 199 1.56 12.46 10.42
N ALA A 200 2.50 11.52 10.61
CA ALA A 200 3.92 11.84 10.69
C ALA A 200 4.46 12.47 9.40
N MET A 201 3.99 12.02 8.23
CA MET A 201 4.32 12.61 6.94
C MET A 201 3.82 14.05 6.83
N VAL A 202 2.58 14.35 7.25
CA VAL A 202 2.02 15.72 7.22
C VAL A 202 2.79 16.65 8.14
N GLN A 203 3.05 16.22 9.39
CA GLN A 203 3.87 17.00 10.32
C GLN A 203 5.24 17.32 9.71
N ARG A 204 5.93 16.30 9.19
CA ARG A 204 7.26 16.48 8.60
C ARG A 204 7.23 17.35 7.34
N ALA A 205 6.21 17.21 6.49
CA ALA A 205 6.02 18.06 5.31
C ALA A 205 5.82 19.52 5.73
N ALA A 206 4.95 19.82 6.69
CA ALA A 206 4.71 21.19 7.15
C ALA A 206 6.00 21.86 7.65
N GLN A 207 6.85 21.12 8.37
CA GLN A 207 8.15 21.60 8.85
C GLN A 207 9.12 21.89 7.69
N TYR A 208 9.21 21.00 6.69
CA TYR A 208 10.05 21.24 5.51
C TYR A 208 9.52 22.36 4.63
N LEU A 209 8.20 22.50 4.48
CA LEU A 209 7.60 23.61 3.74
C LEU A 209 7.95 24.96 4.38
N CYS A 210 7.85 25.05 5.71
CA CYS A 210 8.29 26.23 6.47
C CYS A 210 9.78 26.54 6.21
N LEU A 211 10.63 25.51 6.21
CA LEU A 211 12.06 25.63 5.93
C LEU A 211 12.34 26.15 4.51
N LEU A 212 11.61 25.63 3.52
CA LEU A 212 11.70 26.04 2.11
C LEU A 212 11.24 27.49 1.92
N ASP A 213 10.27 27.95 2.71
CA ASP A 213 9.85 29.36 2.77
C ASP A 213 10.86 30.27 3.50
N GLY A 214 11.93 29.69 4.08
CA GLY A 214 12.96 30.41 4.82
C GLY A 214 12.52 30.90 6.19
N ARG A 215 11.46 30.31 6.77
CA ARG A 215 10.89 30.69 8.06
C ARG A 215 11.28 29.69 9.16
N ASP A 216 11.23 30.16 10.41
CA ASP A 216 11.59 29.37 11.59
C ASP A 216 10.37 28.94 12.43
N THR A 217 9.14 29.22 11.96
CA THR A 217 7.90 28.88 12.66
C THR A 217 6.87 28.38 11.66
N VAL A 218 6.34 27.17 11.89
CA VAL A 218 5.35 26.53 11.01
C VAL A 218 4.03 27.29 11.09
N LEU A 219 3.56 27.79 9.96
CA LEU A 219 2.27 28.46 9.84
C LEU A 219 1.17 27.51 9.35
N GLN A 220 -0.07 27.98 9.48
CA GLN A 220 -1.25 27.25 9.02
C GLN A 220 -1.16 26.87 7.54
N ASP A 221 -0.77 27.79 6.67
CA ASP A 221 -0.60 27.54 5.23
C ASP A 221 0.33 26.35 4.92
N ASN A 222 1.36 26.14 5.75
CA ASN A 222 2.29 25.00 5.59
C ASN A 222 1.60 23.68 5.96
N ILE A 223 0.76 23.68 7.00
CA ILE A 223 -0.02 22.53 7.43
C ILE A 223 -1.10 22.20 6.39
N ASP A 224 -1.82 23.21 5.91
CA ASP A 224 -2.87 23.06 4.90
C ASP A 224 -2.30 22.45 3.61
N THR A 225 -1.18 22.99 3.13
CA THR A 225 -0.49 22.47 1.93
C THR A 225 0.01 21.03 2.14
N ALA A 226 0.57 20.72 3.31
CA ALA A 226 1.04 19.38 3.64
C ALA A 226 -0.11 18.37 3.74
N ALA A 227 -1.20 18.73 4.41
CA ALA A 227 -2.40 17.91 4.53
C ALA A 227 -3.02 17.67 3.16
N GLN A 228 -3.13 18.71 2.34
CA GLN A 228 -3.61 18.64 0.97
C GLN A 228 -2.80 17.66 0.11
N LEU A 229 -1.47 17.67 0.22
CA LEU A 229 -0.58 16.78 -0.53
C LEU A 229 -0.65 15.30 -0.10
N ILE A 230 -0.93 15.02 1.18
CA ILE A 230 -0.70 13.70 1.79
C ILE A 230 -2.01 13.00 2.21
N TYR A 231 -3.03 13.73 2.67
CA TYR A 231 -4.30 13.14 3.08
C TYR A 231 -5.27 12.91 1.93
N ALA A 232 -5.23 13.73 0.88
CA ALA A 232 -6.24 13.72 -0.19
C ALA A 232 -6.44 12.34 -0.85
N HIS A 233 -5.36 11.65 -1.25
CA HIS A 233 -5.44 10.32 -1.87
C HIS A 233 -5.69 9.18 -0.87
N ARG A 234 -5.76 9.49 0.43
CA ARG A 234 -5.94 8.53 1.53
C ARG A 234 -7.29 8.62 2.20
N ALA A 235 -8.01 9.71 1.97
CA ALA A 235 -9.33 9.94 2.54
C ALA A 235 -10.28 8.78 2.19
N THR A 236 -10.88 8.18 3.23
CA THR A 236 -11.89 7.12 3.10
C THR A 236 -13.28 7.59 3.50
N SER A 237 -13.34 8.74 4.18
CA SER A 237 -14.53 9.52 4.49
C SER A 237 -14.31 10.95 4.04
N ILE A 238 -15.37 11.65 3.66
CA ILE A 238 -15.36 13.10 3.50
C ILE A 238 -16.17 13.64 4.67
N PRO A 239 -15.63 14.57 5.48
CA PRO A 239 -16.39 15.19 6.56
C PRO A 239 -17.64 15.84 5.98
N ALA A 240 -18.80 15.44 6.48
CA ALA A 240 -20.04 16.15 6.18
C ALA A 240 -19.89 17.57 6.73
N GLU A 241 -20.31 18.56 5.97
CA GLU A 241 -20.67 19.84 6.60
C GLU A 241 -21.83 19.52 7.53
N ASP A 242 -21.74 19.95 8.80
CA ASP A 242 -22.91 20.03 9.66
C ASP A 242 -23.89 20.97 8.95
N ASP A 243 -24.75 20.42 8.10
CA ASP A 243 -25.96 21.10 7.67
C ASP A 243 -26.65 21.44 8.99
N PRO A 244 -26.82 22.73 9.35
CA PRO A 244 -27.58 23.08 10.54
C PRO A 244 -28.94 22.44 10.31
N THR A 245 -29.23 21.38 11.06
CA THR A 245 -30.48 20.66 11.01
C THR A 245 -31.58 21.69 10.92
N GLU A 246 -32.31 21.69 9.80
CA GLU A 246 -33.53 22.47 9.66
C GLU A 246 -34.32 22.27 10.96
N PRO A 247 -34.66 23.35 11.70
CA PRO A 247 -35.42 23.19 12.93
C PRO A 247 -36.72 22.49 12.57
N GLN A 248 -36.87 21.24 13.02
CA GLN A 248 -38.15 20.57 13.00
C GLN A 248 -39.11 21.48 13.76
N ASN A 249 -40.08 22.03 13.04
CA ASN A 249 -41.20 22.77 13.61
C ASN A 249 -41.99 21.84 14.52
N GLU A 250 -41.60 21.72 15.79
CA GLU A 250 -42.51 21.32 16.85
C GLU A 250 -43.35 22.55 17.24
N PRO A 251 -44.69 22.41 17.41
CA PRO A 251 -45.54 23.51 17.81
C PRO A 251 -45.18 23.95 19.24
N THR A 252 -44.88 25.24 19.39
CA THR A 252 -44.56 25.90 20.67
C THR A 252 -45.78 25.90 21.61
N GLU A 253 -45.64 25.36 22.81
CA GLU A 253 -46.44 25.76 23.99
C GLU A 253 -45.63 26.74 24.87
N PRO A 254 -46.26 27.73 25.53
CA PRO A 254 -45.54 28.85 26.14
C PRO A 254 -45.11 28.64 27.60
N ASN A 255 -43.86 29.04 27.85
CA ASN A 255 -43.26 29.61 29.07
C ASN A 255 -42.94 28.75 30.31
N GLY A 256 -41.64 28.74 30.63
CA GLY A 256 -41.08 28.78 31.98
C GLY A 256 -39.61 29.25 31.93
N PRO A 257 -39.14 30.22 32.74
CA PRO A 257 -37.78 30.73 32.66
C PRO A 257 -36.82 29.85 33.47
N GLN A 258 -35.78 29.31 32.84
CA GLN A 258 -34.61 28.79 33.55
C GLN A 258 -33.31 29.18 32.83
N ASP A 259 -32.54 30.00 33.52
CA ASP A 259 -31.12 30.29 33.30
C ASP A 259 -30.27 29.01 33.40
N SER A 260 -29.53 28.68 32.34
CA SER A 260 -28.19 28.05 32.29
C SER A 260 -27.96 27.66 30.81
N SER A 261 -26.81 27.79 30.18
CA SER A 261 -25.44 28.10 30.59
C SER A 261 -24.67 28.47 29.31
N ALA A 262 -23.65 29.31 29.47
CA ALA A 262 -22.79 29.85 28.42
C ALA A 262 -22.35 28.82 27.36
N GLN A 263 -22.49 29.24 26.10
CA GLN A 263 -21.91 28.60 24.91
C GLN A 263 -20.38 28.50 25.06
N ASN A 264 -19.85 27.28 24.92
CA ASN A 264 -18.44 27.05 24.60
C ASN A 264 -18.25 27.27 23.09
N ASP A 265 -18.26 28.53 22.65
CA ASP A 265 -17.88 28.93 21.29
C ASP A 265 -16.44 29.45 21.31
N THR A 266 -15.45 28.57 21.47
CA THR A 266 -14.06 28.88 21.14
C THR A 266 -13.30 27.57 21.02
N LEU A 267 -13.08 27.06 19.79
CA LEU A 267 -11.89 26.29 19.35
C LEU A 267 -11.95 25.71 17.89
N ASP A 268 -13.00 25.89 17.09
CA ASP A 268 -13.15 25.12 15.81
C ASP A 268 -12.58 25.76 14.52
N LEU A 269 -12.30 27.07 14.50
CA LEU A 269 -11.90 27.78 13.27
C LEU A 269 -10.65 27.24 12.51
N PRO A 270 -9.59 26.73 13.18
CA PRO A 270 -8.40 26.27 12.48
C PRO A 270 -8.53 24.90 11.80
N GLU A 271 -9.38 24.01 12.34
CA GLU A 271 -9.57 22.65 11.79
C GLU A 271 -10.35 22.71 10.47
N ASP A 272 -11.36 23.57 10.40
CA ASP A 272 -12.20 23.78 9.23
C ASP A 272 -11.40 24.21 7.99
N LEU A 273 -10.41 25.09 8.17
CA LEU A 273 -9.55 25.56 7.07
C LEU A 273 -8.71 24.43 6.46
N VAL A 274 -8.17 23.53 7.29
CA VAL A 274 -7.42 22.36 6.80
C VAL A 274 -8.35 21.42 6.03
N ILE A 275 -9.58 21.23 6.54
CA ILE A 275 -10.59 20.38 5.91
C ILE A 275 -10.97 20.96 4.53
N GLU A 276 -11.20 22.26 4.43
CA GLU A 276 -11.47 22.95 3.17
C GLU A 276 -10.30 22.83 2.18
N ALA A 277 -9.05 23.00 2.64
CA ALA A 277 -7.86 22.86 1.80
C ALA A 277 -7.72 21.46 1.20
N VAL A 278 -8.00 20.41 2.00
CA VAL A 278 -8.02 19.02 1.52
C VAL A 278 -9.20 18.81 0.56
N LYS A 279 -10.41 19.29 0.91
CA LYS A 279 -11.62 19.18 0.06
C LYS A 279 -11.43 19.82 -1.32
N ALA A 280 -10.71 20.93 -1.42
CA ALA A 280 -10.49 21.66 -2.68
C ALA A 280 -9.76 20.83 -3.76
N ILE A 281 -8.91 19.87 -3.38
CA ILE A 281 -8.18 19.00 -4.33
C ILE A 281 -8.89 17.68 -4.59
N LEU A 282 -9.78 17.25 -3.71
CA LEU A 282 -10.53 16.01 -3.91
C LEU A 282 -11.34 16.09 -5.21
N PRO A 283 -11.17 15.16 -6.18
CA PRO A 283 -12.04 15.08 -7.34
C PRO A 283 -13.53 15.03 -6.93
N LYS A 284 -14.37 15.76 -7.65
CA LYS A 284 -15.82 15.90 -7.37
C LYS A 284 -16.55 14.55 -7.30
N ASP A 285 -16.02 13.52 -7.96
CA ASP A 285 -16.55 12.16 -7.98
C ASP A 285 -16.00 11.24 -6.89
N ILE A 286 -15.19 11.72 -5.94
CA ILE A 286 -14.62 10.88 -4.87
C ILE A 286 -15.71 10.24 -4.01
N LEU A 287 -16.83 10.93 -3.74
CA LEU A 287 -17.97 10.34 -3.02
C LEU A 287 -18.52 9.11 -3.74
N ASN A 288 -18.65 9.21 -5.06
CA ASN A 288 -19.07 8.10 -5.94
C ASN A 288 -18.02 6.98 -5.96
N GLN A 289 -16.73 7.32 -5.92
CA GLN A 289 -15.64 6.34 -5.84
C GLN A 289 -15.55 5.67 -4.47
N ILE A 290 -15.79 6.37 -3.36
CA ILE A 290 -15.76 5.80 -2.00
C ILE A 290 -16.93 4.80 -1.84
N THR A 291 -18.12 5.17 -2.31
CA THR A 291 -19.30 4.29 -2.32
C THR A 291 -19.13 3.12 -3.29
N ALA A 292 -18.58 3.35 -4.48
CA ALA A 292 -18.20 2.29 -5.42
C ALA A 292 -17.10 1.37 -4.86
N LYS A 293 -16.10 1.88 -4.14
CA LYS A 293 -15.05 1.10 -3.46
C LYS A 293 -15.62 0.23 -2.35
N LYS A 294 -16.53 0.74 -1.53
CA LYS A 294 -17.24 -0.06 -0.52
C LYS A 294 -18.01 -1.23 -1.17
N SER A 295 -18.62 -1.03 -2.34
CA SER A 295 -19.36 -2.09 -3.05
C SER A 295 -18.47 -3.04 -3.89
N ALA A 296 -17.35 -2.57 -4.45
CA ALA A 296 -16.38 -3.38 -5.19
C ALA A 296 -15.55 -4.27 -4.27
N LYS A 297 -15.18 -3.81 -3.08
CA LYS A 297 -14.49 -4.59 -2.04
C LYS A 297 -15.34 -5.76 -1.53
N VAL A 298 -16.68 -5.64 -1.62
CA VAL A 298 -17.63 -6.73 -1.33
C VAL A 298 -17.68 -7.75 -2.49
N LYS A 299 -17.42 -7.33 -3.73
CA LYS A 299 -17.41 -8.21 -4.92
C LYS A 299 -16.04 -8.86 -5.21
N SER A 300 -14.92 -8.29 -4.77
CA SER A 300 -13.57 -8.78 -5.10
C SER A 300 -13.03 -9.91 -4.21
N ASN A 301 -13.81 -10.41 -3.24
CA ASN A 301 -13.45 -11.59 -2.44
C ASN A 301 -13.45 -12.93 -3.20
N GLY A 302 -13.67 -12.90 -4.53
CA GLY A 302 -13.90 -14.07 -5.36
C GLY A 302 -12.73 -14.55 -6.21
N ASP A 303 -11.64 -13.79 -6.39
CA ASP A 303 -10.64 -14.12 -7.40
C ASP A 303 -9.23 -14.27 -6.83
N GLY A 304 -8.74 -15.52 -6.76
CA GLY A 304 -7.33 -15.83 -6.46
C GLY A 304 -7.07 -17.01 -5.53
N PHE A 305 -8.07 -17.53 -4.81
CA PHE A 305 -7.85 -18.58 -3.80
C PHE A 305 -8.53 -19.91 -4.17
N GLY A 306 -7.73 -20.97 -4.25
CA GLY A 306 -8.15 -22.34 -4.62
C GLY A 306 -7.68 -22.80 -6.01
N LEU A 307 -7.12 -21.88 -6.80
CA LEU A 307 -6.45 -22.18 -8.06
C LEU A 307 -5.12 -22.89 -7.79
N ALA A 308 -4.74 -23.80 -8.69
CA ALA A 308 -3.42 -24.39 -8.65
C ALA A 308 -2.36 -23.30 -8.89
N GLN A 309 -1.74 -22.82 -7.82
CA GLN A 309 -0.66 -21.86 -7.91
C GLN A 309 0.66 -22.61 -8.14
N LYS A 310 1.46 -22.10 -9.08
CA LYS A 310 2.82 -22.56 -9.27
C LYS A 310 3.60 -22.11 -8.04
N SER A 311 4.28 -23.03 -7.36
CA SER A 311 5.18 -22.74 -6.25
C SER A 311 6.58 -23.18 -6.61
N ALA A 312 7.58 -22.41 -6.18
CA ALA A 312 8.99 -22.74 -6.40
C ALA A 312 9.57 -23.66 -5.30
N LEU A 313 8.90 -23.75 -4.15
CA LEU A 313 9.47 -24.33 -2.93
C LEU A 313 8.73 -25.56 -2.40
N ARG A 314 7.41 -25.68 -2.63
CA ARG A 314 6.60 -26.73 -1.98
C ARG A 314 5.39 -27.13 -2.81
N GLY A 315 4.97 -28.38 -2.68
CA GLY A 315 3.77 -28.93 -3.32
C GLY A 315 4.07 -30.18 -4.13
N ARG A 316 3.18 -30.53 -5.06
CA ARG A 316 3.41 -31.66 -5.98
C ARG A 316 4.50 -31.27 -6.99
N PRO A 317 5.58 -32.06 -7.16
CA PRO A 317 6.61 -31.73 -8.14
C PRO A 317 6.00 -31.77 -9.55
N LEU A 318 6.30 -30.72 -10.32
CA LEU A 318 6.01 -30.60 -11.75
C LEU A 318 7.32 -30.81 -12.53
N PRO A 319 7.25 -31.16 -13.83
CA PRO A 319 8.42 -31.20 -14.68
C PRO A 319 9.20 -29.88 -14.63
N ALA A 320 10.53 -29.99 -14.50
CA ALA A 320 11.40 -28.82 -14.52
C ALA A 320 11.33 -28.15 -15.89
N LEU A 321 11.36 -26.82 -15.90
CA LEU A 321 11.29 -26.02 -17.13
C LEU A 321 12.57 -25.20 -17.26
N ILE A 322 13.03 -24.98 -18.50
CA ILE A 322 14.10 -24.02 -18.78
C ILE A 322 13.71 -22.66 -18.19
N GLY A 323 14.58 -22.08 -17.39
CA GLY A 323 14.34 -20.81 -16.73
C GLY A 323 15.57 -20.30 -16.00
N ARG A 324 15.61 -18.99 -15.76
CA ARG A 324 16.66 -18.41 -14.94
C ARG A 324 16.37 -18.74 -13.47
N PRO A 325 17.38 -19.14 -12.69
CA PRO A 325 17.17 -19.36 -11.27
C PRO A 325 17.07 -18.01 -10.58
N ASN A 326 16.04 -17.87 -9.76
CA ASN A 326 15.94 -16.80 -8.78
C ASN A 326 16.25 -17.37 -7.38
N ASP A 327 16.46 -16.51 -6.39
CA ASP A 327 16.88 -16.90 -5.04
C ASP A 327 15.92 -17.90 -4.34
N GLN A 328 14.69 -18.01 -4.84
CA GLN A 328 13.64 -18.87 -4.26
C GLN A 328 13.44 -20.18 -5.03
N ALA A 329 13.87 -20.26 -6.29
CA ALA A 329 13.60 -21.41 -7.13
C ALA A 329 14.80 -22.36 -7.17
N ARG A 330 14.54 -23.62 -6.87
CA ARG A 330 15.59 -24.65 -6.82
C ARG A 330 15.96 -25.06 -8.25
N ILE A 331 17.25 -25.11 -8.53
CA ILE A 331 17.77 -25.62 -9.80
C ILE A 331 17.62 -27.14 -9.81
N ASP A 332 17.02 -27.68 -10.87
CA ASP A 332 17.10 -29.11 -11.16
C ASP A 332 18.46 -29.41 -11.78
N ILE A 333 19.40 -29.82 -10.93
CA ILE A 333 20.79 -30.10 -11.31
C ILE A 333 20.84 -31.14 -12.43
N LEU A 334 20.04 -32.20 -12.34
CA LEU A 334 20.10 -33.30 -13.31
C LEU A 334 19.58 -32.85 -14.68
N SER A 335 18.44 -32.16 -14.72
CA SER A 335 17.87 -31.63 -15.97
C SER A 335 18.76 -30.55 -16.59
N SER A 336 19.38 -29.70 -15.76
CA SER A 336 20.30 -28.66 -16.21
C SER A 336 21.57 -29.25 -16.80
N LEU A 337 22.20 -30.20 -16.11
CA LEU A 337 23.41 -30.88 -16.61
C LEU A 337 23.10 -31.71 -17.87
N ARG A 338 21.95 -32.39 -17.93
CA ARG A 338 21.54 -33.15 -19.12
C ARG A 338 21.38 -32.24 -20.34
N THR A 339 20.90 -31.02 -20.15
CA THR A 339 20.76 -30.02 -21.21
C THR A 339 22.10 -29.43 -21.62
N ALA A 340 23.00 -29.16 -20.67
CA ALA A 340 24.34 -28.62 -20.92
C ALA A 340 25.32 -29.65 -21.52
N ALA A 341 25.14 -30.95 -21.25
CA ALA A 341 26.10 -32.00 -21.55
C ALA A 341 26.49 -32.12 -23.05
N PRO A 342 25.55 -32.06 -24.02
CA PRO A 342 25.88 -32.18 -25.44
C PRO A 342 26.81 -31.05 -25.94
N TRP A 343 26.71 -29.86 -25.35
CA TRP A 343 27.40 -28.66 -25.80
C TRP A 343 28.81 -28.48 -25.22
N GLN A 344 29.22 -29.32 -24.26
CA GLN A 344 30.47 -29.14 -23.53
C GLN A 344 31.71 -29.16 -24.44
N LYS A 345 31.74 -30.02 -25.47
CA LYS A 345 32.86 -30.08 -26.42
C LYS A 345 33.03 -28.76 -27.18
N LEU A 346 31.93 -28.21 -27.72
CA LEU A 346 31.93 -26.95 -28.45
C LEU A 346 32.33 -25.78 -27.53
N ARG A 347 31.73 -25.70 -26.34
CA ARG A 347 31.97 -24.60 -25.40
C ARG A 347 33.41 -24.55 -24.90
N ARG A 348 34.05 -25.71 -24.66
CA ARG A 348 35.48 -25.78 -24.30
C ARG A 348 36.40 -25.31 -25.42
N SER A 349 36.01 -25.50 -26.69
CA SER A 349 36.82 -25.00 -27.81
C SER A 349 36.72 -23.48 -28.01
N GLN A 350 35.66 -22.86 -27.50
CA GLN A 350 35.36 -21.42 -27.69
C GLN A 350 35.66 -20.58 -26.45
N SER A 351 35.70 -21.18 -25.27
CA SER A 351 35.91 -20.48 -24.00
C SER A 351 37.32 -20.75 -23.47
N SER A 352 38.03 -19.69 -23.09
CA SER A 352 39.32 -19.76 -22.39
C SER A 352 39.17 -20.03 -20.88
N SER A 353 37.96 -20.34 -20.42
CA SER A 353 37.69 -20.65 -19.02
C SER A 353 38.14 -22.07 -18.67
N ASP A 354 38.82 -22.21 -17.53
CA ASP A 354 39.25 -23.50 -16.96
C ASP A 354 38.13 -24.22 -16.18
N ALA A 355 36.88 -23.76 -16.34
CA ALA A 355 35.72 -24.39 -15.71
C ALA A 355 35.52 -25.82 -16.23
N ARG A 356 35.47 -26.80 -15.31
CA ARG A 356 35.24 -28.23 -15.63
C ARG A 356 33.94 -28.47 -16.41
N ILE A 357 32.89 -27.70 -16.12
CA ILE A 357 31.59 -27.73 -16.78
C ILE A 357 31.18 -26.29 -17.09
N ILE A 358 30.84 -26.00 -18.35
CA ILE A 358 30.43 -24.67 -18.81
C ILE A 358 28.90 -24.65 -18.95
N ILE A 359 28.22 -23.92 -18.07
CA ILE A 359 26.76 -23.82 -18.00
C ILE A 359 26.33 -22.42 -18.44
N PHE A 360 25.38 -22.34 -19.37
CA PHE A 360 24.76 -21.09 -19.80
C PHE A 360 23.36 -20.93 -19.22
N PRO A 361 22.81 -19.69 -19.18
CA PRO A 361 21.44 -19.45 -18.72
C PRO A 361 20.38 -20.29 -19.44
N SER A 362 20.61 -20.65 -20.70
CA SER A 362 19.72 -21.48 -21.51
C SER A 362 19.67 -22.96 -21.09
N ASP A 363 20.66 -23.43 -20.33
CA ASP A 363 20.69 -24.82 -19.87
C ASP A 363 19.94 -25.02 -18.55
N LEU A 364 19.74 -23.94 -17.79
CA LEU A 364 19.23 -24.00 -16.43
C LEU A 364 17.76 -24.39 -16.42
N HIS A 365 17.47 -25.45 -15.67
CA HIS A 365 16.14 -25.96 -15.43
C HIS A 365 15.73 -25.69 -13.99
N ILE A 366 14.53 -25.17 -13.82
CA ILE A 366 14.01 -24.78 -12.51
C ILE A 366 12.99 -25.82 -12.04
N GLN A 367 13.21 -26.34 -10.83
CA GLN A 367 12.24 -27.19 -10.15
C GLN A 367 10.97 -26.40 -9.89
N ARG A 368 9.85 -26.98 -10.26
CA ARG A 368 8.53 -26.38 -10.06
C ARG A 368 7.70 -27.32 -9.22
N PHE A 369 6.92 -26.73 -8.36
CA PHE A 369 5.92 -27.41 -7.58
C PHE A 369 4.55 -26.80 -7.89
N GLN A 370 3.52 -27.60 -7.75
CA GLN A 370 2.13 -27.15 -7.76
C GLN A 370 1.68 -27.10 -6.31
N ASN A 371 1.46 -25.89 -5.79
CA ASN A 371 0.86 -25.69 -4.48
C ASN A 371 -0.58 -25.20 -4.67
N ARG A 372 -1.51 -25.70 -3.88
CA ARG A 372 -2.88 -25.17 -3.87
C ARG A 372 -2.95 -24.24 -2.67
N SER A 373 -3.18 -22.96 -2.93
CA SER A 373 -3.32 -21.96 -1.85
C SER A 373 -4.46 -22.40 -0.93
N GLU A 374 -4.19 -22.51 0.36
CA GLU A 374 -5.24 -22.78 1.35
C GLU A 374 -5.92 -21.45 1.68
N ARG A 375 -7.26 -21.41 1.61
CA ARG A 375 -8.05 -20.24 2.01
C ARG A 375 -8.51 -20.42 3.45
N VAL A 376 -8.47 -19.36 4.25
CA VAL A 376 -9.13 -19.30 5.55
C VAL A 376 -10.19 -18.20 5.49
N VAL A 377 -11.45 -18.56 5.68
CA VAL A 377 -12.58 -17.63 5.79
C VAL A 377 -12.85 -17.39 7.26
N ILE A 378 -12.66 -16.16 7.73
CA ILE A 378 -12.86 -15.77 9.12
C ILE A 378 -14.18 -15.00 9.22
N PHE A 379 -15.12 -15.53 9.98
CA PHE A 379 -16.34 -14.83 10.36
C PHE A 379 -16.09 -14.05 11.65
N SER A 380 -16.33 -12.74 11.60
CA SER A 380 -16.19 -11.82 12.72
C SER A 380 -17.58 -11.35 13.11
N VAL A 381 -18.05 -11.68 14.32
CA VAL A 381 -19.41 -11.37 14.78
C VAL A 381 -19.35 -10.51 16.03
N ASP A 382 -20.02 -9.36 15.97
CA ASP A 382 -20.28 -8.54 17.14
C ASP A 382 -21.38 -9.19 18.00
N ALA A 383 -20.99 -9.67 19.17
CA ALA A 383 -21.84 -10.28 20.17
C ALA A 383 -22.25 -9.29 21.27
N SER A 384 -22.07 -7.99 21.06
CA SER A 384 -22.56 -6.95 21.96
C SER A 384 -24.03 -6.59 21.71
N GLY A 385 -24.73 -6.18 22.78
CA GLY A 385 -26.09 -5.63 22.71
C GLY A 385 -27.24 -6.66 22.59
N SER A 386 -28.47 -6.15 22.62
CA SER A 386 -29.71 -6.93 22.69
C SER A 386 -29.99 -7.81 21.45
N SER A 387 -29.30 -7.56 20.34
CA SER A 387 -29.43 -8.31 19.07
C SER A 387 -28.34 -9.37 18.84
N ALA A 388 -27.44 -9.55 19.81
CA ALA A 388 -26.30 -10.47 19.71
C ALA A 388 -26.70 -11.91 19.37
N MET A 389 -27.79 -12.42 19.95
CA MET A 389 -28.25 -13.79 19.72
C MET A 389 -28.76 -14.01 18.29
N ASN A 390 -29.43 -13.02 17.70
CA ASN A 390 -29.89 -13.08 16.31
C ASN A 390 -28.72 -13.04 15.33
N ARG A 391 -27.73 -12.17 15.58
CA ARG A 391 -26.50 -12.07 14.77
C ARG A 391 -25.64 -13.33 14.85
N LEU A 392 -25.52 -13.93 16.04
CA LEU A 392 -24.85 -15.23 16.23
C LEU A 392 -25.59 -16.36 15.53
N GLY A 393 -26.93 -16.34 15.54
CA GLY A 393 -27.77 -17.29 14.80
C GLY A 393 -27.59 -17.18 13.28
N GLU A 394 -27.56 -15.96 12.75
CA GLU A 394 -27.31 -15.69 11.34
C GLU A 394 -25.89 -16.11 10.92
N ALA A 395 -24.88 -15.75 11.71
CA ALA A 395 -23.50 -16.14 11.47
C ALA A 395 -23.29 -17.66 11.52
N LYS A 396 -23.98 -18.36 12.43
CA LYS A 396 -24.01 -19.82 12.46
C LYS A 396 -24.57 -20.41 11.16
N GLY A 397 -25.68 -19.88 10.65
CA GLY A 397 -26.25 -20.30 9.37
C GLY A 397 -25.27 -20.07 8.20
N ALA A 398 -24.62 -18.90 8.17
CA ALA A 398 -23.63 -18.56 7.15
C ALA A 398 -22.37 -19.45 7.23
N VAL A 399 -21.88 -19.76 8.43
CA VAL A 399 -20.75 -20.66 8.66
C VAL A 399 -21.09 -22.08 8.20
N GLU A 400 -22.28 -22.59 8.48
CA GLU A 400 -22.71 -23.92 8.05
C GLU A 400 -22.83 -24.02 6.52
N LEU A 401 -23.38 -22.99 5.87
CA LEU A 401 -23.45 -22.90 4.40
C LEU A 401 -22.05 -22.82 3.78
N MET A 402 -21.17 -21.99 4.33
CA MET A 402 -19.78 -21.88 3.84
C MET A 402 -18.97 -23.14 4.08
N LEU A 403 -19.17 -23.86 5.20
CA LEU A 403 -18.51 -25.15 5.46
C LEU A 403 -18.98 -26.23 4.49
N ALA A 404 -20.26 -26.25 4.13
CA ALA A 404 -20.79 -27.15 3.12
C ALA A 404 -20.16 -26.90 1.74
N GLN A 405 -19.92 -25.63 1.38
CA GLN A 405 -19.21 -25.25 0.16
C GLN A 405 -17.68 -25.48 0.26
N ALA A 406 -17.10 -25.25 1.44
CA ALA A 406 -15.67 -25.39 1.73
C ALA A 406 -15.19 -26.85 1.65
N TYR A 407 -16.07 -27.83 1.79
CA TYR A 407 -15.73 -29.24 1.54
C TYR A 407 -15.23 -29.46 0.10
N SER A 408 -15.84 -28.79 -0.88
CA SER A 408 -15.44 -28.87 -2.30
C SER A 408 -14.16 -28.08 -2.58
N LYS A 409 -14.02 -26.89 -1.97
CA LYS A 409 -12.90 -25.96 -2.21
C LYS A 409 -11.68 -26.15 -1.28
N ARG A 410 -11.79 -27.00 -0.26
CA ARG A 410 -10.79 -27.25 0.82
C ARG A 410 -10.40 -26.00 1.62
N ASP A 411 -11.36 -25.14 1.87
CA ASP A 411 -11.16 -23.93 2.64
C ASP A 411 -11.29 -24.20 4.14
N TYR A 412 -10.52 -23.49 4.95
CA TYR A 412 -10.72 -23.42 6.40
C TYR A 412 -11.79 -22.37 6.70
N VAL A 413 -12.63 -22.64 7.69
CA VAL A 413 -13.58 -21.67 8.24
C VAL A 413 -13.27 -21.47 9.72
N ALA A 414 -13.26 -20.21 10.16
CA ALA A 414 -13.10 -19.81 11.56
C ALA A 414 -14.19 -18.82 11.95
N LEU A 415 -14.51 -18.76 13.25
CA LEU A 415 -15.49 -17.84 13.81
C LEU A 415 -14.92 -17.18 15.05
N ILE A 416 -14.92 -15.84 15.06
CA ILE A 416 -14.46 -14.99 16.16
C ILE A 416 -15.64 -14.14 16.61
N GLY A 417 -15.92 -14.17 17.91
CA GLY A 417 -16.92 -13.31 18.54
C GLY A 417 -16.24 -12.19 19.31
N PHE A 418 -16.81 -10.98 19.24
CA PHE A 418 -16.32 -9.80 19.95
C PHE A 418 -17.39 -9.30 20.91
N ARG A 419 -16.98 -8.94 22.13
CA ARG A 419 -17.85 -8.32 23.13
C ARG A 419 -17.03 -7.59 24.18
N ASP A 420 -17.51 -6.41 24.61
CA ASP A 420 -16.94 -5.62 25.71
C ASP A 420 -15.41 -5.43 25.62
N GLY A 421 -14.91 -5.15 24.41
CA GLY A 421 -13.48 -4.95 24.12
C GLY A 421 -12.62 -6.22 24.08
N ARG A 422 -13.20 -7.41 24.24
CA ARG A 422 -12.54 -8.72 24.16
C ARG A 422 -12.92 -9.45 22.87
N ALA A 423 -12.02 -10.31 22.38
CA ALA A 423 -12.22 -11.12 21.17
C ALA A 423 -11.91 -12.60 21.47
N ASP A 424 -12.91 -13.46 21.26
CA ASP A 424 -12.78 -14.90 21.50
C ASP A 424 -12.90 -15.71 20.22
N ILE A 425 -12.01 -16.71 20.09
CA ILE A 425 -12.10 -17.71 19.03
C ILE A 425 -13.19 -18.72 19.42
N LEU A 426 -14.34 -18.63 18.77
CA LEU A 426 -15.49 -19.51 18.97
C LEU A 426 -15.38 -20.79 18.13
N LEU A 427 -14.80 -20.68 16.92
CA LEU A 427 -14.43 -21.83 16.08
C LEU A 427 -13.01 -21.61 15.55
N PRO A 428 -12.01 -22.41 15.98
CA PRO A 428 -10.68 -22.35 15.39
C PRO A 428 -10.73 -22.77 13.91
N PRO A 429 -9.79 -22.32 13.06
CA PRO A 429 -9.76 -22.67 11.65
C PRO A 429 -9.88 -24.19 11.43
N THR A 430 -11.00 -24.62 10.86
CA THR A 430 -11.24 -26.05 10.59
C THR A 430 -11.80 -26.29 9.20
N ARG A 431 -11.46 -27.46 8.65
CA ARG A 431 -12.03 -28.04 7.43
C ARG A 431 -13.07 -29.12 7.74
N SER A 432 -13.17 -29.52 9.00
CA SER A 432 -14.02 -30.63 9.42
C SER A 432 -15.43 -30.14 9.66
N LEU A 433 -16.33 -30.49 8.74
CA LEU A 433 -17.76 -30.20 8.86
C LEU A 433 -18.36 -30.84 10.14
N VAL A 434 -17.86 -32.00 10.55
CA VAL A 434 -18.30 -32.70 11.77
C VAL A 434 -17.86 -31.95 13.03
N GLN A 435 -16.60 -31.52 13.08
CA GLN A 435 -16.06 -30.77 14.21
C GLN A 435 -16.72 -29.40 14.33
N ALA A 436 -16.91 -28.72 13.19
CA ALA A 436 -17.58 -27.44 13.15
C ALA A 436 -19.06 -27.54 13.53
N LYS A 437 -19.82 -28.55 13.07
CA LYS A 437 -21.19 -28.80 13.53
C LYS A 437 -21.25 -29.04 15.03
N LYS A 438 -20.33 -29.85 15.57
CA LYS A 438 -20.29 -30.14 17.01
C LYS A 438 -20.05 -28.87 17.84
N ILE A 439 -19.12 -28.00 17.42
CA ILE A 439 -18.82 -26.74 18.11
C ILE A 439 -19.95 -25.71 17.91
N SER A 440 -20.47 -25.59 16.68
CA SER A 440 -21.57 -24.68 16.30
C SER A 440 -22.92 -25.01 16.99
N GLN A 441 -23.20 -26.29 17.22
CA GLN A 441 -24.36 -26.72 18.01
C GLN A 441 -24.30 -26.24 19.46
N HIS A 442 -23.10 -26.09 20.01
CA HIS A 442 -22.88 -25.65 21.38
C HIS A 442 -22.57 -24.15 21.46
N LEU A 443 -22.47 -23.44 20.33
CA LEU A 443 -22.03 -22.04 20.28
C LEU A 443 -22.83 -21.09 21.18
N PRO A 444 -24.19 -21.14 21.21
CA PRO A 444 -24.97 -20.26 22.10
C PRO A 444 -24.64 -20.54 23.57
N ARG A 445 -24.45 -21.81 23.91
CA ARG A 445 -24.15 -22.29 25.26
C ARG A 445 -22.69 -22.05 25.67
N VAL A 446 -21.75 -22.08 24.72
CA VAL A 446 -20.33 -21.78 24.92
C VAL A 446 -20.13 -20.28 25.07
N VAL A 447 -20.87 -19.46 24.33
CA VAL A 447 -20.92 -18.01 24.52
C VAL A 447 -21.60 -17.67 25.85
N GLU A 448 -22.69 -18.34 26.24
CA GLU A 448 -23.21 -18.18 27.61
C GLU A 448 -22.19 -18.58 28.67
N LEU A 449 -21.61 -19.78 28.60
CA LEU A 449 -20.71 -20.29 29.66
C LEU A 449 -19.37 -19.55 29.76
N ARG A 450 -18.78 -19.10 28.64
CA ARG A 450 -17.52 -18.34 28.67
C ARG A 450 -17.72 -16.89 29.07
N TRP A 451 -18.92 -16.34 28.89
CA TRP A 451 -19.25 -14.94 29.15
C TRP A 451 -20.22 -14.78 30.34
N GLN A 452 -20.53 -15.85 31.09
CA GLN A 452 -21.30 -15.86 32.35
C GLN A 452 -20.43 -15.82 33.61
N TRP A 453 -19.11 -15.69 33.47
CA TRP A 453 -18.22 -15.45 34.60
C TRP A 453 -17.40 -14.19 34.33
N GLU A 454 -18.06 -13.03 34.48
CA GLU A 454 -17.53 -11.76 35.02
C GLU A 454 -18.65 -10.71 35.06
#